data_AF-A0A968NZ48-F1
#
_entry.id   AF-A0A968NZ48-F1
#
_cell.length_a   1.000
_cell.length_b   1.000
_cell.length_c   1.000
_cell.angle_alpha   90.00
_cell.angle_beta   90.00
_cell.angle_gamma   90.00
#
_symmetry.space_group_name_H-M   'P 1'
#
loop_
_entity.id
_entity.type
_entity.pdbx_description
1 polymer ?
#
loop_
_entity_poly.entity_id
_entity_poly.type
_entity_poly.pdbx_seq_one_letter_code
_entity_poly.pdbx_strand_id
1 'polypeptide(L)'
;MRNQRVATAVALGCAGFCTFVGMLVLFGWQTGRLGLVNLGHLSPPMSYNIALCFVLSSLGLSSLSVQQGRWIAVLAGLAMLLVAGLSVLTQVFHWTSWLNMDEVFFPRSPALPALFPLYAGAAFILTALTLITRRGFGFSGPLVCAIALAALVCRGLGILPPIEDSGLGVMGIHTSAALLALGIGLTASEYAHAPEEAVRWAPASAAVLGAALTLITHDVLILRLGCIGCVEWTARELTARW
;
A
#
# COMPACT_ATOMS: atom_id res chain seq x y z
N MET A 1 -4.97 -18.21 -25.63
CA MET A 1 -6.26 -17.49 -25.51
C MET A 1 -7.02 -17.74 -24.20
N ARG A 2 -7.25 -18.98 -23.73
CA ARG A 2 -8.00 -19.24 -22.48
C ARG A 2 -7.37 -18.55 -21.25
N ASN A 3 -6.05 -18.65 -21.09
CA ASN A 3 -5.33 -18.08 -19.94
C ASN A 3 -5.40 -16.55 -19.89
N GLN A 4 -5.38 -15.88 -21.04
CA GLN A 4 -5.53 -14.41 -21.12
C GLN A 4 -6.88 -13.95 -20.60
N ARG A 5 -7.98 -14.62 -20.99
CA ARG A 5 -9.32 -14.27 -20.50
C ARG A 5 -9.45 -14.40 -18.98
N VAL A 6 -8.86 -15.45 -18.41
CA VAL A 6 -8.85 -15.67 -16.96
C VAL A 6 -8.05 -14.56 -16.28
N ALA A 7 -6.85 -14.25 -16.77
CA ALA A 7 -6.01 -13.20 -16.21
C ALA A 7 -6.67 -11.81 -16.28
N THR A 8 -7.29 -11.46 -17.41
CA THR A 8 -8.09 -10.23 -17.54
C THR A 8 -9.27 -10.20 -16.55
N ALA A 9 -9.99 -11.32 -16.39
CA ALA A 9 -11.10 -11.39 -15.44
C ALA A 9 -10.63 -11.22 -13.98
N VAL A 10 -9.49 -11.81 -13.61
CA VAL A 10 -8.87 -11.63 -12.29
C VAL A 10 -8.48 -10.17 -12.09
N ALA A 11 -7.80 -9.55 -13.06
CA ALA A 11 -7.41 -8.14 -12.98
C ALA A 11 -8.61 -7.21 -12.80
N LEU A 12 -9.70 -7.44 -13.54
CA LEU A 12 -10.94 -6.68 -13.42
C LEU A 12 -11.66 -6.91 -12.09
N GLY A 13 -11.68 -8.15 -11.58
CA GLY A 13 -12.22 -8.45 -10.26
C GLY A 13 -11.47 -7.74 -9.14
N CYS A 14 -10.14 -7.77 -9.18
CA CYS A 14 -9.27 -7.04 -8.26
C CYS A 14 -9.48 -5.52 -8.35
N ALA A 15 -9.56 -4.97 -9.57
CA ALA A 15 -9.84 -3.55 -9.78
C ALA A 15 -11.22 -3.17 -9.21
N GLY A 16 -12.25 -3.98 -9.44
CA GLY A 16 -13.59 -3.78 -8.88
C GLY A 16 -13.59 -3.75 -7.35
N PHE A 17 -12.87 -4.67 -6.71
CA PHE A 17 -12.69 -4.69 -5.25
C PHE A 17 -12.00 -3.41 -4.75
N CYS A 18 -10.90 -2.98 -5.37
CA CYS A 18 -10.18 -1.75 -5.00
C CYS A 18 -11.06 -0.50 -5.16
N THR A 19 -11.82 -0.40 -6.26
CA THR A 19 -12.79 0.69 -6.47
C THR A 19 -13.82 0.70 -5.35
N PHE A 20 -14.39 -0.46 -5.01
CA PHE A 20 -15.39 -0.56 -3.96
C PHE A 20 -14.85 -0.09 -2.61
N VAL A 21 -13.67 -0.57 -2.20
CA VAL A 21 -13.03 -0.16 -0.93
C VAL A 21 -12.72 1.35 -0.94
N GLY A 22 -12.12 1.85 -2.01
CA GLY A 22 -11.80 3.28 -2.14
C GLY A 22 -13.03 4.18 -2.09
N MET A 23 -14.08 3.84 -2.84
CA MET A 23 -15.34 4.60 -2.84
C MET A 23 -16.05 4.55 -1.48
N LEU A 24 -16.04 3.40 -0.80
CA LEU A 24 -16.62 3.26 0.53
C LEU A 24 -15.94 4.18 1.54
N VAL A 25 -14.61 4.24 1.54
CA VAL A 25 -13.83 5.10 2.43
C VAL A 25 -14.01 6.58 2.07
N LEU A 26 -13.97 6.94 0.79
CA LEU A 26 -14.27 8.31 0.34
C LEU A 26 -15.67 8.76 0.80
N PHE A 27 -16.67 7.89 0.67
CA PHE A 27 -18.02 8.16 1.17
C PHE A 27 -18.06 8.28 2.70
N GLY A 28 -17.28 7.47 3.41
CA GLY A 28 -17.10 7.58 4.87
C GLY A 28 -16.57 8.95 5.29
N TRP A 29 -15.55 9.45 4.60
CA TRP A 29 -15.01 10.79 4.81
C TRP A 29 -16.05 11.87 4.53
N GLN A 30 -16.76 11.80 3.40
CA GLN A 30 -17.77 12.78 3.03
C GLN A 30 -18.97 12.83 3.99
N THR A 31 -19.32 11.70 4.60
CA THR A 31 -20.45 11.61 5.55
C THR A 31 -20.04 11.75 7.02
N GLY A 32 -18.74 11.88 7.31
CA GLY A 32 -18.22 11.89 8.68
C GLY A 32 -18.42 10.57 9.44
N ARG A 33 -18.76 9.46 8.74
CA ARG A 33 -19.01 8.16 9.36
C ARG A 33 -17.71 7.38 9.52
N LEU A 34 -17.08 7.52 10.70
CA LEU A 34 -15.82 6.85 11.03
C LEU A 34 -15.85 5.32 10.84
N GLY A 35 -16.99 4.66 11.01
CA GLY A 35 -17.11 3.21 10.77
C GLY A 35 -16.90 2.78 9.32
N LEU A 36 -17.04 3.69 8.35
CA LEU A 36 -16.76 3.42 6.94
C LEU A 36 -15.31 3.74 6.57
N VAL A 37 -14.71 4.72 7.25
CA VAL A 37 -13.29 5.07 7.12
C VAL A 37 -12.40 4.05 7.82
N ASN A 38 -12.90 3.48 8.92
CA ASN A 38 -12.22 2.50 9.73
C ASN A 38 -12.95 1.15 9.67
N LEU A 39 -12.56 0.33 8.68
CA LEU A 39 -13.07 -1.03 8.55
C LEU A 39 -12.47 -1.93 9.63
N GLY A 40 -13.11 -1.89 10.81
CA GLY A 40 -12.80 -2.66 12.01
C GLY A 40 -12.27 -1.81 13.17
N HIS A 41 -12.74 -2.06 14.38
CA HIS A 41 -12.43 -1.26 15.58
C HIS A 41 -10.95 -1.14 15.94
N LEU A 42 -10.10 -2.03 15.43
CA LEU A 42 -8.67 -2.07 15.73
C LEU A 42 -7.79 -1.53 14.60
N SER A 43 -8.37 -1.20 13.44
CA SER A 43 -7.59 -0.63 12.33
C SER A 43 -7.44 0.88 12.51
N PRO A 44 -6.32 1.49 12.08
CA PRO A 44 -6.28 2.92 11.86
C PRO A 44 -7.20 3.29 10.69
N PRO A 45 -7.80 4.49 10.71
CA PRO A 45 -8.61 4.99 9.60
C PRO A 45 -7.76 5.10 8.33
N MET A 46 -8.31 4.69 7.17
CA MET A 46 -7.66 4.93 5.88
C MET A 46 -7.73 6.43 5.52
N SER A 47 -6.59 7.05 5.22
CA SER A 47 -6.55 8.45 4.79
C SER A 47 -7.25 8.66 3.45
N TYR A 48 -7.74 9.89 3.22
CA TYR A 48 -8.50 10.22 2.02
C TYR A 48 -7.66 9.99 0.74
N ASN A 49 -6.39 10.38 0.78
CA ASN A 49 -5.46 10.21 -0.33
C ASN A 49 -5.23 8.75 -0.72
N ILE A 50 -5.19 7.82 0.26
CA ILE A 50 -5.05 6.39 -0.02
C ILE A 50 -6.31 5.87 -0.73
N ALA A 51 -7.49 6.26 -0.23
CA ALA A 51 -8.75 5.87 -0.85
C ALA A 51 -8.86 6.39 -2.29
N LEU A 52 -8.44 7.63 -2.54
CA LEU A 52 -8.35 8.20 -3.88
C LEU A 52 -7.36 7.44 -4.77
N CYS A 53 -6.18 7.09 -4.26
CA CYS A 53 -5.20 6.28 -4.99
C CYS A 53 -5.75 4.88 -5.35
N PHE A 54 -6.59 4.27 -4.51
CA PHE A 54 -7.27 3.01 -4.86
C PHE A 54 -8.24 3.17 -6.02
N VAL A 55 -9.02 4.25 -6.05
CA VAL A 55 -9.93 4.54 -7.17
C VAL A 55 -9.17 4.86 -8.45
N LEU A 56 -8.07 5.62 -8.37
CA LEU A 56 -7.24 5.93 -9.54
C LEU A 56 -6.51 4.68 -10.07
N SER A 57 -5.91 3.89 -9.18
CA SER A 57 -5.24 2.65 -9.57
C SER A 57 -6.20 1.64 -10.19
N SER A 58 -7.43 1.50 -9.68
CA SER A 58 -8.42 0.58 -10.24
C SER A 58 -8.95 1.02 -11.60
N LEU A 59 -9.17 2.33 -11.80
CA LEU A 59 -9.51 2.88 -13.12
C LEU A 59 -8.38 2.62 -14.13
N GLY A 60 -7.14 2.88 -13.72
CA GLY A 60 -5.96 2.62 -14.55
C GLY A 60 -5.79 1.15 -14.89
N LEU A 61 -5.93 0.25 -13.90
CA LEU A 61 -5.81 -1.19 -14.07
C LEU A 61 -6.92 -1.76 -14.95
N SER A 62 -8.17 -1.32 -14.77
CA SER A 62 -9.31 -1.74 -15.59
C SER A 62 -9.10 -1.32 -17.05
N SER A 63 -8.67 -0.08 -17.25
CA SER A 63 -8.35 0.47 -18.57
C SER A 63 -7.21 -0.31 -19.25
N LEU A 64 -6.15 -0.63 -18.50
CA LEU A 64 -5.03 -1.43 -18.99
C LEU A 64 -5.48 -2.84 -19.40
N SER A 65 -6.41 -3.43 -18.63
CA SER A 65 -6.91 -4.80 -18.83
C SER A 65 -7.80 -4.95 -20.07
N VAL A 66 -8.54 -3.90 -20.47
CA VAL A 66 -9.49 -3.93 -21.62
C VAL A 66 -8.83 -3.46 -22.93
N GLN A 67 -7.58 -3.00 -22.91
CA GLN A 67 -6.81 -2.48 -24.05
C GLN A 67 -7.37 -1.23 -24.76
N GLN A 68 -8.64 -0.87 -24.57
CA GLN A 68 -9.29 0.25 -25.27
C GLN A 68 -9.11 1.62 -24.59
N GLY A 69 -8.55 1.68 -23.38
CA GLY A 69 -8.53 2.90 -22.56
C GLY A 69 -7.17 3.56 -22.34
N ARG A 70 -6.18 3.37 -23.23
CA ARG A 70 -4.77 3.81 -23.01
C ARG A 70 -4.61 5.13 -22.27
N TRP A 71 -5.29 6.18 -22.73
CA TRP A 71 -5.18 7.52 -22.15
C TRP A 71 -5.69 7.59 -20.72
N ILE A 72 -6.75 6.86 -20.40
CA ILE A 72 -7.31 6.76 -19.05
C ILE A 72 -6.26 6.16 -18.10
N ALA A 73 -5.52 5.12 -18.53
CA ALA A 73 -4.49 4.51 -17.69
C ALA A 73 -3.34 5.48 -17.41
N VAL A 74 -2.89 6.23 -18.43
CA VAL A 74 -1.83 7.23 -18.29
C VAL A 74 -2.27 8.38 -17.40
N LEU A 75 -3.47 8.92 -17.61
CA LEU A 75 -4.02 10.02 -16.80
C LEU A 75 -4.23 9.60 -15.34
N ALA A 76 -4.78 8.40 -15.12
CA ALA A 76 -4.94 7.85 -13.78
C ALA A 76 -3.58 7.63 -13.09
N GLY A 77 -2.59 7.12 -13.83
CA GLY A 77 -1.22 6.97 -13.34
C GLY A 77 -0.56 8.31 -12.97
N LEU A 78 -0.69 9.33 -13.82
CA LEU A 78 -0.16 10.68 -13.54
C LEU A 78 -0.83 11.32 -12.32
N ALA A 79 -2.17 11.24 -12.24
CA ALA A 79 -2.91 11.75 -11.09
C ALA A 79 -2.50 11.03 -9.81
N MET A 80 -2.37 9.71 -9.84
CA MET A 80 -1.95 8.91 -8.70
C MET A 80 -0.50 9.20 -8.31
N LEU A 81 0.42 9.37 -9.27
CA LEU A 81 1.81 9.73 -9.00
C LEU A 81 1.88 11.08 -8.29
N LEU A 82 1.06 12.04 -8.71
CA LEU A 82 0.99 13.35 -8.09
C LEU A 82 0.46 13.24 -6.65
N VAL A 83 -0.66 12.56 -6.43
CA VAL A 83 -1.27 12.39 -5.09
C VAL A 83 -0.34 11.63 -4.14
N ALA A 84 0.15 10.45 -4.56
CA ALA A 84 1.02 9.62 -3.73
C ALA A 84 2.39 10.26 -3.54
N GLY A 85 2.97 10.85 -4.57
CA GLY A 85 4.27 11.53 -4.52
C GLY A 85 4.24 12.73 -3.58
N LEU A 86 3.24 13.60 -3.70
CA LEU A 86 3.07 14.72 -2.76
C LEU A 86 2.83 14.23 -1.33
N SER A 87 2.01 13.18 -1.14
CA SER A 87 1.76 12.62 0.19
C SER A 87 3.04 12.09 0.85
N VAL A 88 3.89 11.38 0.09
CA VAL A 88 5.19 10.90 0.57
C VAL A 88 6.14 12.06 0.86
N LEU A 89 6.24 13.06 -0.04
CA LEU A 89 7.10 14.23 0.18
C LEU A 89 6.69 15.01 1.43
N THR A 90 5.39 15.24 1.63
CA THR A 90 4.88 15.94 2.82
C THR A 90 5.27 15.20 4.10
N GLN A 91 5.24 13.87 4.08
CA GLN A 91 5.64 13.06 5.22
C GLN A 91 7.15 13.07 5.48
N VAL A 92 7.97 12.94 4.43
CA VAL A 92 9.43 12.89 4.55
C VAL A 92 10.01 14.24 4.97
N PHE A 93 9.49 15.35 4.43
CA PHE A 93 9.98 16.69 4.74
C PHE A 93 9.26 17.35 5.92
N HIS A 94 8.35 16.64 6.58
CA HIS A 94 7.48 17.18 7.64
C HIS A 94 6.80 18.50 7.22
N TRP A 95 6.36 18.62 5.97
CA TRP A 95 5.63 19.79 5.46
C TRP A 95 4.16 19.83 5.94
N THR A 96 3.90 19.26 7.11
CA THR A 96 2.57 18.97 7.66
C THR A 96 1.73 20.21 7.93
N SER A 97 2.32 21.41 8.04
CA SER A 97 1.59 22.64 8.40
C SER A 97 0.77 23.28 7.27
N TRP A 98 1.05 22.98 6.00
CA TRP A 98 0.40 23.67 4.85
C TRP A 98 -0.14 22.74 3.77
N LEU A 99 0.29 21.48 3.74
CA LEU A 99 -0.01 20.52 2.68
C LEU A 99 -0.67 19.24 3.19
N ASN A 100 -1.19 19.26 4.42
CA ASN A 100 -1.96 18.13 4.92
C ASN A 100 -3.31 18.08 4.18
N MET A 101 -3.36 17.35 3.06
CA MET A 101 -4.54 17.33 2.17
C MET A 101 -5.81 16.92 2.94
N ASP A 102 -5.69 16.04 3.93
CA ASP A 102 -6.81 15.63 4.78
C ASP A 102 -7.42 16.83 5.53
N GLU A 103 -6.62 17.79 6.01
CA GLU A 103 -7.11 19.01 6.66
C GLU A 103 -7.70 20.01 5.65
N VAL A 104 -7.14 20.08 4.43
CA VAL A 104 -7.67 20.95 3.37
C VAL A 104 -9.09 20.52 2.98
N PHE A 105 -9.33 19.21 2.88
CA PHE A 105 -10.65 18.68 2.56
C PHE A 105 -11.56 18.56 3.79
N PHE A 106 -11.02 18.32 4.99
CA PHE A 106 -11.78 18.06 6.22
C PHE A 106 -11.18 18.77 7.44
N PRO A 107 -11.26 20.12 7.52
CA PRO A 107 -10.60 20.93 8.56
C PRO A 107 -11.14 20.75 9.99
N ARG A 108 -12.15 19.88 10.19
CA ARG A 108 -12.80 19.63 11.49
C ARG A 108 -12.95 18.14 11.80
N SER A 109 -12.20 17.26 11.14
CA SER A 109 -12.29 15.85 11.46
C SER A 109 -11.76 15.60 12.89
N PRO A 110 -12.55 14.99 13.79
CA PRO A 110 -12.07 14.59 15.11
C PRO A 110 -11.15 13.35 15.05
N ALA A 111 -10.96 12.76 13.86
CA ALA A 111 -10.01 11.69 13.67
C ALA A 111 -8.57 12.25 13.71
N LEU A 112 -7.71 11.61 14.50
CA LEU A 112 -6.26 11.83 14.45
C LEU A 112 -5.79 11.87 12.99
N PRO A 113 -4.83 12.74 12.62
CA PRO A 113 -4.36 12.86 11.26
C PRO A 113 -3.93 11.48 10.76
N ALA A 114 -4.64 10.97 9.75
CA ALA A 114 -4.37 9.67 9.19
C ALA A 114 -3.08 9.77 8.37
N LEU A 115 -1.94 9.46 9.00
CA LEU A 115 -0.65 9.49 8.31
C LEU A 115 -0.70 8.56 7.10
N PHE A 116 -0.32 9.09 5.93
CA PHE A 116 -0.17 8.32 4.72
C PHE A 116 1.01 7.35 4.91
N PRO A 117 0.84 6.01 4.96
CA PRO A 117 1.97 5.13 5.22
C PRO A 117 2.97 5.14 4.06
N LEU A 118 4.27 5.32 4.35
CA LEU A 118 5.34 5.34 3.34
C LEU A 118 5.30 4.11 2.42
N TYR A 119 5.02 2.93 2.98
CA TYR A 119 4.87 1.68 2.22
C TYR A 119 3.70 1.70 1.23
N ALA A 120 2.57 2.29 1.63
CA ALA A 120 1.43 2.49 0.74
C ALA A 120 1.82 3.43 -0.41
N GLY A 121 2.52 4.52 -0.08
CA GLY A 121 3.05 5.46 -1.05
C GLY A 121 3.97 4.82 -2.07
N ALA A 122 4.95 4.04 -1.62
CA ALA A 122 5.84 3.31 -2.50
C ALA A 122 5.06 2.36 -3.44
N ALA A 123 4.08 1.62 -2.91
CA ALA A 123 3.23 0.74 -3.71
C ALA A 123 2.43 1.51 -4.78
N PHE A 124 1.83 2.66 -4.43
CA PHE A 124 1.10 3.48 -5.40
C PHE A 124 2.01 4.15 -6.42
N ILE A 125 3.21 4.61 -6.04
CA ILE A 125 4.19 5.18 -6.98
C ILE A 125 4.62 4.10 -7.99
N LEU A 126 4.93 2.88 -7.54
CA LEU A 126 5.25 1.75 -8.42
C LEU A 126 4.09 1.41 -9.36
N THR A 127 2.87 1.41 -8.84
CA THR A 127 1.64 1.20 -9.64
C THR A 127 1.49 2.33 -10.67
N ALA A 128 1.77 3.58 -10.30
CA ALA A 128 1.63 4.74 -11.18
C ALA A 128 2.62 4.67 -12.33
N LEU A 129 3.88 4.37 -12.04
CA LEU A 129 4.91 4.18 -13.05
C LEU A 129 4.52 3.06 -14.03
N THR A 130 3.97 1.96 -13.52
CA THR A 130 3.48 0.85 -14.34
C THR A 130 2.35 1.27 -15.28
N LEU A 131 1.39 2.05 -14.78
CA LEU A 131 0.28 2.58 -15.58
C LEU A 131 0.75 3.58 -16.64
N ILE A 132 1.70 4.46 -16.31
CA ILE A 132 2.24 5.49 -17.21
C ILE A 132 3.08 4.86 -18.32
N THR A 133 4.03 3.99 -17.98
CA THR A 133 4.94 3.39 -18.95
C THR A 133 4.24 2.37 -19.84
N ARG A 134 3.15 1.75 -19.34
CA ARG A 134 2.43 0.63 -19.96
C ARG A 134 3.31 -0.60 -20.22
N ARG A 135 4.56 -0.53 -19.79
CA ARG A 135 5.50 -1.63 -19.72
C ARG A 135 5.53 -1.99 -18.26
N GLY A 136 4.65 -2.93 -17.90
CA GLY A 136 4.84 -3.64 -16.64
C GLY A 136 6.27 -4.13 -16.61
N PHE A 137 7.00 -3.80 -15.56
CA PHE A 137 8.36 -4.27 -15.42
C PHE A 137 8.42 -5.78 -15.11
N GLY A 138 7.26 -6.46 -15.11
CA GLY A 138 7.11 -7.89 -14.79
C GLY A 138 7.25 -8.19 -13.30
N PHE A 139 7.66 -7.20 -12.50
CA PHE A 139 7.84 -7.30 -11.06
C PHE A 139 6.98 -6.31 -10.26
N SER A 140 6.22 -5.41 -10.92
CA SER A 140 5.48 -4.36 -10.22
C SER A 140 4.37 -4.92 -9.33
N GLY A 141 3.52 -5.80 -9.88
CA GLY A 141 2.46 -6.46 -9.13
C GLY A 141 2.98 -7.31 -7.97
N PRO A 142 3.98 -8.20 -8.19
CA PRO A 142 4.59 -8.97 -7.11
C PRO A 142 5.22 -8.12 -6.01
N LEU A 143 5.87 -7.00 -6.36
CA LEU A 143 6.45 -6.09 -5.38
C LEU A 143 5.36 -5.40 -4.53
N VAL A 144 4.25 -4.99 -5.14
CA VAL A 144 3.08 -4.47 -4.41
C VAL A 144 2.48 -5.54 -3.49
N CYS A 145 2.36 -6.80 -3.94
CA CYS A 145 1.95 -7.92 -3.10
C CYS A 145 2.90 -8.13 -1.91
N ALA A 146 4.22 -8.05 -2.15
CA ALA A 146 5.23 -8.19 -1.10
C ALA A 146 5.06 -7.10 -0.03
N ILE A 147 4.89 -5.85 -0.44
CA ILE A 147 4.65 -4.71 0.47
C ILE A 147 3.35 -4.92 1.26
N ALA A 148 2.28 -5.40 0.61
CA ALA A 148 1.00 -5.65 1.26
C ALA A 148 1.08 -6.78 2.31
N LEU A 149 1.75 -7.89 1.95
CA LEU A 149 1.97 -9.02 2.86
C LEU A 149 2.89 -8.63 4.02
N ALA A 150 3.91 -7.82 3.76
CA ALA A 150 4.78 -7.26 4.79
C ALA A 150 3.98 -6.52 5.85
N ALA A 151 3.11 -5.61 5.42
CA ALA A 151 2.26 -4.84 6.30
C ALA A 151 1.32 -5.74 7.12
N LEU A 152 0.74 -6.79 6.51
CA LEU A 152 -0.10 -7.77 7.21
C LEU A 152 0.68 -8.57 8.25
N VAL A 153 1.89 -9.03 7.93
CA VAL A 153 2.75 -9.81 8.83
C VAL A 153 3.21 -8.97 10.00
N CYS A 154 3.73 -7.76 9.76
CA CYS A 154 4.14 -6.84 10.83
C CYS A 154 2.98 -6.58 11.80
N ARG A 155 1.78 -6.35 11.25
CA ARG A 155 0.57 -6.16 12.04
C ARG A 155 0.16 -7.42 12.83
N GLY A 156 0.14 -8.58 12.19
CA GLY A 156 -0.24 -9.85 12.82
C GLY A 156 0.70 -10.27 13.94
N LEU A 157 1.98 -9.92 13.84
CA LEU A 157 2.97 -10.16 14.89
C LEU A 157 2.96 -9.11 16.01
N GLY A 158 2.11 -8.07 15.90
CA GLY A 158 2.08 -6.95 16.84
C GLY A 158 3.35 -6.10 16.79
N ILE A 159 4.12 -6.17 15.71
CA ILE A 159 5.35 -5.42 15.51
C ILE A 159 4.96 -4.13 14.81
N LEU A 160 4.28 -3.29 15.58
CA LEU A 160 3.94 -1.95 15.16
C LEU A 160 5.08 -1.06 15.63
N PRO A 161 5.80 -0.36 14.73
CA PRO A 161 6.70 0.69 15.18
C PRO A 161 5.88 1.68 16.02
N PRO A 162 6.47 2.28 17.07
CA PRO A 162 5.78 3.25 17.90
C PRO A 162 5.13 4.30 16.97
N ILE A 163 3.81 4.40 17.12
CA ILE A 163 2.87 4.98 16.14
C ILE A 163 3.12 6.47 15.90
N GLU A 164 3.81 7.16 16.81
CA GLU A 164 3.83 8.61 16.84
C GLU A 164 5.00 9.25 16.08
N ASP A 165 6.19 8.63 16.01
CA ASP A 165 7.38 9.34 15.50
C ASP A 165 8.01 8.78 14.21
N SER A 166 7.73 7.53 13.83
CA SER A 166 8.53 6.88 12.79
C SER A 166 8.11 7.18 11.35
N GLY A 167 6.93 7.76 11.11
CA GLY A 167 6.37 7.92 9.76
C GLY A 167 6.07 6.59 9.03
N LEU A 168 6.45 5.45 9.59
CA LEU A 168 6.16 4.10 9.10
C LEU A 168 4.77 3.64 9.54
N GLY A 169 3.79 4.54 9.36
CA GLY A 169 2.43 4.40 9.88
C GLY A 169 1.83 3.01 9.68
N VAL A 170 1.11 2.53 10.69
CA VAL A 170 0.47 1.22 10.66
C VAL A 170 -0.61 1.20 9.58
N MET A 171 -0.55 0.24 8.66
CA MET A 171 -1.60 0.06 7.67
C MET A 171 -2.79 -0.68 8.29
N GLY A 172 -4.01 -0.21 7.99
CA GLY A 172 -5.23 -0.95 8.29
C GLY A 172 -5.30 -2.25 7.52
N ILE A 173 -5.95 -3.27 8.10
CA ILE A 173 -6.11 -4.59 7.45
C ILE A 173 -6.77 -4.44 6.07
N HIS A 174 -7.76 -3.56 5.98
CA HIS A 174 -8.46 -3.24 4.74
C HIS A 174 -7.54 -2.60 3.69
N THR A 175 -6.65 -1.69 4.09
CA THR A 175 -5.63 -1.10 3.19
C THR A 175 -4.69 -2.15 2.66
N SER A 176 -4.16 -3.02 3.52
CA SER A 176 -3.25 -4.08 3.09
C SER A 176 -3.96 -5.12 2.21
N ALA A 177 -5.20 -5.48 2.51
CA ALA A 177 -5.99 -6.37 1.67
C ALA A 177 -6.28 -5.77 0.29
N ALA A 178 -6.59 -4.48 0.23
CA ALA A 178 -6.77 -3.76 -1.04
C ALA A 178 -5.47 -3.62 -1.83
N LEU A 179 -4.32 -3.36 -1.18
CA LEU A 179 -3.02 -3.39 -1.86
C LEU A 179 -2.67 -4.79 -2.37
N LEU A 180 -2.97 -5.85 -1.61
CA LEU A 180 -2.74 -7.23 -2.04
C LEU A 180 -3.59 -7.56 -3.28
N ALA A 181 -4.87 -7.17 -3.27
CA ALA A 181 -5.74 -7.30 -4.43
C ALA A 181 -5.21 -6.51 -5.63
N LEU A 182 -4.76 -5.26 -5.42
CA LEU A 182 -4.15 -4.44 -6.47
C LEU A 182 -2.90 -5.10 -7.06
N GLY A 183 -2.01 -5.63 -6.23
CA GLY A 183 -0.81 -6.34 -6.66
C GLY A 183 -1.14 -7.59 -7.48
N ILE A 184 -2.09 -8.41 -7.04
CA ILE A 184 -2.58 -9.59 -7.79
C ILE A 184 -3.16 -9.15 -9.14
N GLY A 185 -3.95 -8.08 -9.16
CA GLY A 185 -4.55 -7.54 -10.37
C GLY A 185 -3.50 -7.02 -11.36
N LEU A 186 -2.48 -6.31 -10.87
CA LEU A 186 -1.33 -5.90 -11.67
C LEU A 186 -0.59 -7.10 -12.26
N THR A 187 -0.26 -8.11 -11.44
CA THR A 187 0.41 -9.34 -11.92
C THR A 187 -0.41 -10.05 -12.98
N ALA A 188 -1.73 -10.18 -12.79
CA ALA A 188 -2.62 -10.80 -13.76
C ALA A 188 -2.68 -9.98 -15.06
N SER A 189 -2.75 -8.65 -14.96
CA SER A 189 -2.72 -7.76 -16.14
C SER A 189 -1.38 -7.84 -16.88
N GLU A 190 -0.25 -7.84 -16.17
CA GLU A 190 1.09 -8.00 -16.76
C GLU A 190 1.20 -9.37 -17.47
N TYR A 191 0.74 -10.45 -16.83
CA TYR A 191 0.73 -11.79 -17.41
C TYR A 191 -0.12 -11.89 -18.68
N ALA A 192 -1.28 -11.23 -18.72
CA ALA A 192 -2.16 -11.23 -19.89
C ALA A 192 -1.52 -10.58 -21.13
N HIS A 193 -0.61 -9.62 -20.92
CA HIS A 193 0.02 -8.80 -21.95
C HIS A 193 1.50 -9.13 -22.19
N ALA A 194 2.08 -10.02 -21.38
CA ALA A 194 3.47 -10.43 -21.52
C ALA A 194 3.66 -11.26 -22.81
N PRO A 195 4.73 -11.01 -23.60
CA PRO A 195 5.15 -11.97 -24.63
C PRO A 195 5.51 -13.32 -23.97
N GLU A 196 5.37 -14.43 -24.68
CA GLU A 196 5.62 -15.79 -24.12
C GLU A 196 6.99 -15.92 -23.45
N GLU A 197 8.01 -15.21 -23.95
CA GLU A 197 9.36 -15.18 -23.38
C GLU A 197 9.44 -14.45 -22.02
N ALA A 198 8.50 -13.55 -21.75
CA ALA A 198 8.37 -12.80 -20.50
C ALA A 198 7.53 -13.53 -19.44
N VAL A 199 7.34 -14.85 -19.55
CA VAL A 199 6.88 -15.68 -18.42
C VAL A 199 8.05 -16.03 -17.47
N ARG A 200 9.30 -15.74 -17.89
CA ARG A 200 10.54 -15.97 -17.11
C ARG A 200 10.71 -15.10 -15.86
N TRP A 201 9.77 -14.21 -15.54
CA TRP A 201 9.88 -13.26 -14.43
C TRP A 201 9.28 -13.79 -13.13
N ALA A 202 8.51 -14.89 -13.18
CA ALA A 202 7.97 -15.57 -12.00
C ALA A 202 9.03 -15.92 -10.92
N PRO A 203 10.25 -16.39 -11.27
CA PRO A 203 11.32 -16.61 -10.29
C PRO A 203 11.82 -15.31 -9.66
N ALA A 204 11.87 -14.21 -10.42
CA ALA A 204 12.26 -12.90 -9.90
C ALA A 204 11.19 -12.36 -8.95
N SER A 205 9.90 -12.54 -9.29
CA SER A 205 8.78 -12.24 -8.40
C SER A 205 8.87 -13.00 -7.08
N ALA A 206 9.17 -14.31 -7.15
CA ALA A 206 9.36 -15.15 -5.97
C ALA A 206 10.60 -14.75 -5.16
N ALA A 207 11.70 -14.38 -5.81
CA ALA A 207 12.92 -13.91 -5.15
C ALA A 207 12.70 -12.56 -4.45
N VAL A 208 11.99 -11.63 -5.07
CA VAL A 208 11.62 -10.35 -4.45
C VAL A 208 10.70 -10.57 -3.25
N LEU A 209 9.72 -11.47 -3.38
CA LEU A 209 8.86 -11.85 -2.26
C LEU A 209 9.67 -12.45 -1.10
N GLY A 210 10.58 -13.38 -1.41
CA GLY A 210 11.46 -14.02 -0.44
C GLY A 210 12.41 -13.03 0.24
N ALA A 211 13.00 -12.11 -0.52
CA ALA A 211 13.88 -11.07 0.01
C ALA A 211 13.12 -10.08 0.91
N ALA A 212 11.92 -9.66 0.49
CA ALA A 212 11.06 -8.80 1.30
C ALA A 212 10.71 -9.49 2.63
N LEU A 213 10.23 -10.74 2.58
CA LEU A 213 9.96 -11.54 3.77
C LEU A 213 11.19 -11.68 4.66
N THR A 214 12.37 -11.91 4.08
CA THR A 214 13.62 -12.06 4.82
C THR A 214 14.01 -10.77 5.55
N LEU A 215 13.96 -9.63 4.87
CA LEU A 215 14.25 -8.30 5.45
C LEU A 215 13.29 -7.97 6.60
N ILE A 216 12.00 -8.25 6.42
CA ILE A 216 11.00 -8.03 7.47
C ILE A 216 11.31 -8.92 8.66
N THR A 217 11.55 -10.21 8.45
CA THR A 217 11.90 -11.12 9.55
C THR A 217 13.20 -10.73 10.24
N HIS A 218 14.16 -10.17 9.52
CA HIS A 218 15.45 -9.74 10.05
C HIS A 218 15.31 -8.50 10.94
N ASP A 219 14.63 -7.45 10.48
CA ASP A 219 14.41 -6.23 11.27
C ASP A 219 13.55 -6.51 12.51
N VAL A 220 12.56 -7.40 12.37
CA VAL A 220 11.77 -7.93 13.49
C VAL A 220 12.66 -8.63 14.52
N LEU A 221 13.60 -9.47 14.06
CA LEU A 221 14.50 -10.21 14.94
C LEU A 221 15.44 -9.25 15.68
N ILE A 222 16.01 -8.28 14.97
CA ILE A 222 16.92 -7.27 15.55
C ILE A 222 16.18 -6.42 16.59
N LEU A 223 14.97 -5.95 16.29
CA LEU A 223 14.20 -5.14 17.23
C LEU A 223 13.86 -5.93 18.50
N ARG A 224 13.45 -7.19 18.37
CA ARG A 224 13.16 -8.03 19.56
C ARG A 224 14.41 -8.34 20.37
N LEU A 225 15.52 -8.70 19.72
CA LEU A 225 16.77 -9.01 20.42
C LEU A 225 17.38 -7.76 21.07
N GLY A 226 17.29 -6.61 20.41
CA GLY A 226 17.71 -5.31 20.96
C GLY A 226 16.89 -4.90 22.19
N CYS A 227 15.57 -5.06 22.15
CA CYS A 227 14.71 -4.77 23.30
C CYS A 227 14.99 -5.71 24.49
N ILE A 228 15.21 -7.01 24.25
CA ILE A 228 15.57 -7.95 25.32
C ILE A 228 16.91 -7.56 25.97
N GLY A 229 17.92 -7.22 25.15
CA GLY A 229 19.22 -6.77 25.65
C GLY A 229 19.14 -5.47 26.45
N CYS A 230 18.30 -4.52 26.04
CA CYS A 230 18.12 -3.25 26.74
C CYS A 230 17.37 -3.44 28.08
N VAL A 231 16.34 -4.29 28.12
CA VAL A 231 15.62 -4.62 29.37
C VAL A 231 16.53 -5.35 30.35
N GLU A 232 17.33 -6.32 29.90
CA GLU A 232 18.30 -7.00 30.77
C GLU A 232 19.38 -6.04 31.28
N TRP A 233 19.88 -5.15 30.44
CA TRP A 233 20.88 -4.15 30.84
C TRP A 233 20.32 -3.21 31.91
N THR A 234 19.11 -2.68 31.69
CA THR A 234 18.45 -1.77 32.64
C THR A 234 18.15 -2.47 33.97
N ALA A 235 17.73 -3.75 33.93
CA ALA A 235 17.51 -4.55 35.12
C ALA A 235 18.81 -4.79 35.90
N ARG A 236 19.93 -5.08 35.22
CA ARG A 236 21.25 -5.23 35.86
C ARG A 236 21.72 -3.93 36.51
N GLU A 237 21.59 -2.80 35.82
CA GLU A 237 21.99 -1.49 36.33
C GLU A 237 21.18 -1.09 37.57
N LEU A 238 19.88 -1.42 37.58
CA LEU A 238 19.01 -1.20 38.73
C LEU A 238 19.40 -2.10 39.91
N THR A 239 19.71 -3.39 39.68
CA THR A 239 20.15 -4.28 40.76
C THR A 239 21.53 -3.95 41.31
N ALA A 240 22.43 -3.35 40.52
CA ALA A 240 23.78 -2.98 40.96
C ALA A 240 23.81 -1.72 41.87
N ARG A 241 22.69 -1.00 41.99
CA ARG A 241 22.57 0.22 42.82
C ARG A 241 21.96 -0.03 44.21
N TRP A 242 21.63 -1.29 44.55
CA TRP A 242 21.11 -1.71 45.86
C TRP A 242 22.05 -2.73 46.50
#